data_AF-A0A1E3VZ75-F1
#
_entry.id   AF-A0A1E3VZ75-F1
#
_cell.length_a   1.000
_cell.length_b   1.000
_cell.length_c   1.000
_cell.angle_alpha   90.00
_cell.angle_beta   90.00
_cell.angle_gamma   90.00
#
_symmetry.space_group_name_H-M   'P 1'
#
loop_
_entity.id
_entity.type
_entity.pdbx_description
1 polymer ?
#
loop_
_entity_poly.entity_id
_entity_poly.type
_entity_poly.pdbx_seq_one_letter_code
_entity_poly.pdbx_strand_id
1 'polypeptide(L)'
;MIVVADENQQFGPLIPYRGGGQARLVAGTTGLTATTWSPGHEKWGATQANNNFEKRFERLMLPIDHMAYVATRTVGEAVTRKPKNDFATVSAFIHGPDLQLAPFKGIKQQFRPWDGQFRQPILIATEKVPVSVSPQKGFPHASHPEIEVDTLGIDEPESICKM
;
A
#
# COMPACT_ATOMS: atom_id res chain seq x y z
N MET A 1 -4.66 18.10 -21.48
CA MET A 1 -4.61 17.69 -20.06
C MET A 1 -5.41 18.72 -19.28
N ILE A 2 -6.19 18.30 -18.29
CA ILE A 2 -6.92 19.15 -17.36
C ILE A 2 -6.28 18.95 -15.99
N VAL A 3 -5.92 20.04 -15.33
CA VAL A 3 -5.37 20.00 -13.96
C VAL A 3 -6.43 20.55 -13.02
N VAL A 4 -6.75 19.79 -11.98
CA VAL A 4 -7.77 20.09 -10.98
C VAL A 4 -7.09 20.39 -9.65
N ALA A 5 -7.44 21.51 -9.04
CA ALA A 5 -7.05 21.88 -7.69
C ALA A 5 -8.32 22.11 -6.86
N ASP A 6 -8.82 21.03 -6.26
CA ASP A 6 -10.03 20.97 -5.46
C ASP A 6 -9.81 20.02 -4.28
N GLU A 7 -9.27 20.55 -3.20
CA GLU A 7 -8.96 19.78 -1.99
C GLU A 7 -10.22 19.24 -1.30
N ASN A 8 -11.34 19.96 -1.42
CA ASN A 8 -12.62 19.58 -0.83
C ASN A 8 -13.43 18.60 -1.70
N GLN A 9 -12.91 18.23 -2.88
CA GLN A 9 -13.55 17.28 -3.80
C GLN A 9 -15.01 17.65 -4.16
N GLN A 10 -15.33 18.94 -4.24
CA GLN A 10 -16.68 19.42 -4.57
C GLN A 10 -17.02 19.31 -6.05
N PHE A 11 -16.04 19.55 -6.93
CA PHE A 11 -16.22 19.55 -8.38
C PHE A 11 -15.16 18.73 -9.11
N GLY A 12 -13.99 18.53 -8.53
CA GLY A 12 -12.92 17.71 -9.09
C GLY A 12 -13.40 16.33 -9.56
N PRO A 13 -14.12 15.55 -8.73
CA PRO A 13 -14.66 14.24 -9.09
C PRO A 13 -15.57 14.25 -10.32
N LEU A 14 -16.10 15.42 -10.69
CA LEU A 14 -16.98 15.61 -11.85
C LEU A 14 -16.21 15.87 -13.15
N ILE A 15 -14.93 16.23 -13.09
CA ILE A 15 -14.13 16.60 -14.28
C ILE A 15 -13.78 15.41 -15.20
N PRO A 16 -13.49 14.19 -14.71
CA PRO A 16 -13.28 13.04 -15.57
C PRO A 16 -14.41 12.88 -16.60
N TYR A 17 -14.03 12.68 -17.86
CA TYR A 17 -14.94 12.54 -19.02
C TYR A 17 -15.76 13.78 -19.41
N ARG A 18 -15.54 14.96 -18.78
CA ARG A 18 -16.23 16.22 -19.11
C ARG A 18 -15.36 17.22 -19.90
N GLY A 19 -14.28 16.76 -20.53
CA GLY A 19 -13.33 17.58 -21.29
C GLY A 19 -13.78 18.05 -22.69
N GLY A 20 -15.07 18.34 -22.89
CA GLY A 20 -15.59 18.86 -24.17
C GLY A 20 -15.55 17.87 -25.33
N GLY A 21 -15.85 16.58 -25.07
CA GLY A 21 -15.92 15.53 -26.11
C GLY A 21 -14.57 14.92 -26.53
N GLN A 22 -13.46 15.44 -26.00
CA GLN A 22 -12.13 14.88 -26.22
C GLN A 22 -11.65 14.12 -24.98
N ALA A 23 -10.97 12.99 -25.19
CA ALA A 23 -10.31 12.26 -24.11
C ALA A 23 -9.15 13.09 -23.55
N ARG A 24 -9.41 13.83 -22.47
CA ARG A 24 -8.40 14.64 -21.77
C ARG A 24 -8.00 13.94 -20.48
N LEU A 25 -6.69 13.71 -20.30
CA LEU A 25 -6.14 13.28 -19.01
C LEU A 25 -6.45 14.33 -17.93
N VAL A 26 -6.98 13.87 -16.80
CA VAL A 26 -7.27 14.69 -15.61
C VAL A 26 -6.24 14.34 -14.54
N ALA A 27 -5.59 15.36 -13.99
CA ALA A 27 -4.57 15.23 -12.95
C ALA A 27 -4.78 16.30 -11.86
N GLY A 28 -4.09 16.17 -10.73
CA GLY A 28 -4.19 17.07 -9.59
C GLY A 28 -4.92 16.40 -8.42
N THR A 29 -5.86 17.10 -7.79
CA THR A 29 -6.62 16.56 -6.64
C THR A 29 -7.62 15.47 -7.03
N THR A 30 -7.98 15.36 -8.32
CA THR A 30 -8.79 14.29 -8.87
C THR A 30 -8.04 13.56 -9.98
N GLY A 31 -8.18 12.24 -10.02
CA GLY A 31 -7.60 11.38 -11.05
C GLY A 31 -7.11 10.07 -10.47
N LEU A 32 -6.08 9.50 -11.08
CA LEU A 32 -5.36 8.36 -10.53
C LEU A 32 -4.41 8.85 -9.45
N THR A 33 -4.51 8.25 -8.26
CA THR A 33 -3.61 8.49 -7.14
C THR A 33 -2.92 7.20 -6.72
N ALA A 34 -1.66 7.32 -6.29
CA ALA A 34 -0.92 6.24 -5.67
C ALA A 34 -1.26 6.20 -4.19
N THR A 35 -1.82 5.09 -3.72
CA THR A 35 -2.28 4.93 -2.34
C THR A 35 -1.92 3.57 -1.77
N THR A 36 -1.72 3.51 -0.45
CA THR A 36 -1.48 2.23 0.24
C THR A 36 -2.76 1.41 0.39
N TRP A 37 -3.94 2.02 0.36
CA TRP A 37 -5.23 1.31 0.42
C TRP A 37 -6.32 2.06 -0.33
N SER A 38 -7.33 1.32 -0.79
CA SER A 38 -8.54 1.88 -1.39
C SER A 38 -9.74 1.08 -0.89
N PRO A 39 -10.85 1.72 -0.50
CA PRO A 39 -12.08 1.02 -0.15
C PRO A 39 -12.64 0.14 -1.26
N GLY A 40 -12.35 0.48 -2.53
CA GLY A 40 -12.74 -0.34 -3.69
C GLY A 40 -11.80 -1.52 -3.96
N HIS A 41 -10.82 -1.79 -3.08
CA HIS A 41 -9.92 -2.93 -3.24
C HIS A 41 -10.60 -4.23 -2.81
N GLU A 42 -10.73 -5.15 -3.77
CA GLU A 42 -11.50 -6.39 -3.58
C GLU A 42 -10.63 -7.65 -3.68
N LYS A 43 -9.41 -7.54 -4.24
CA LYS A 43 -8.56 -8.72 -4.49
C LYS A 43 -7.90 -9.23 -3.21
N TRP A 44 -7.50 -10.51 -3.23
CA TRP A 44 -6.72 -11.16 -2.17
C TRP A 44 -7.37 -11.11 -0.78
N GLY A 45 -8.70 -11.12 -0.73
CA GLY A 45 -9.47 -11.05 0.52
C GLY A 45 -9.74 -9.64 1.03
N ALA A 46 -9.36 -8.60 0.28
CA ALA A 46 -9.57 -7.21 0.68
C ALA A 46 -11.05 -6.85 0.87
N THR A 47 -11.97 -7.45 0.11
CA THR A 47 -13.43 -7.28 0.34
C THR A 47 -13.82 -7.69 1.77
N GLN A 48 -13.23 -8.77 2.30
CA GLN A 48 -13.52 -9.19 3.68
C GLN A 48 -12.96 -8.20 4.69
N ALA A 49 -11.75 -7.68 4.46
CA ALA A 49 -11.15 -6.66 5.31
C ALA A 49 -12.00 -5.39 5.35
N ASN A 50 -12.41 -4.88 4.19
CA ASN A 50 -13.28 -3.71 4.07
C ASN A 50 -14.64 -3.93 4.74
N ASN A 51 -15.31 -5.06 4.46
CA ASN A 51 -16.60 -5.37 5.06
C ASN A 51 -16.53 -5.50 6.59
N ASN A 52 -15.48 -6.13 7.12
CA ASN A 52 -15.31 -6.28 8.56
C ASN A 52 -14.99 -4.94 9.24
N PHE A 53 -14.19 -4.10 8.57
CA PHE A 53 -13.89 -2.75 9.06
C PHE A 53 -15.14 -1.89 9.09
N GLU A 54 -15.91 -1.85 8.00
CA GLU A 54 -17.14 -1.06 7.89
C GLU A 54 -18.19 -1.51 8.92
N LYS A 55 -18.38 -2.82 9.11
CA LYS A 55 -19.28 -3.35 10.14
C LYS A 55 -18.88 -2.94 11.56
N ARG A 56 -17.60 -2.71 11.82
CA ARG A 56 -17.07 -2.42 13.16
C ARG A 56 -17.00 -0.93 13.46
N PHE A 57 -16.69 -0.11 12.46
CA PHE A 57 -16.40 1.31 12.62
C PHE A 57 -17.37 2.23 11.88
N GLU A 58 -18.36 1.66 11.17
CA GLU A 58 -19.43 2.38 10.48
C GLU A 58 -18.91 3.40 9.45
N ARG A 59 -17.73 3.13 8.89
CA ARG A 59 -17.10 3.93 7.82
C ARG A 59 -16.17 3.07 6.97
N LEU A 60 -15.83 3.59 5.79
CA LEU A 60 -14.87 2.95 4.90
C LEU A 60 -13.44 3.00 5.49
N MET A 61 -12.68 1.94 5.20
CA MET A 61 -11.27 1.83 5.60
C MET A 61 -10.39 2.75 4.75
N LEU A 62 -9.66 3.65 5.41
CA LEU A 62 -8.74 4.58 4.77
C LEU A 62 -7.31 4.02 4.75
N PRO A 63 -6.40 4.60 3.95
CA PRO A 63 -4.98 4.23 3.93
C PRO A 63 -4.33 4.14 5.31
N ILE A 64 -4.63 5.10 6.19
CA ILE A 64 -4.08 5.11 7.56
C ILE A 64 -4.58 3.94 8.41
N ASP A 65 -5.83 3.50 8.23
CA ASP A 65 -6.40 2.38 8.96
C ASP A 65 -5.74 1.06 8.52
N HIS A 66 -5.46 0.92 7.23
CA HIS A 66 -4.75 -0.24 6.70
C HIS A 66 -3.32 -0.29 7.22
N MET A 67 -2.62 0.85 7.28
CA MET A 67 -1.29 0.92 7.88
C MET A 67 -1.31 0.64 9.39
N ALA A 68 -2.34 1.08 10.12
CA ALA A 68 -2.51 0.72 11.53
C ALA A 68 -2.76 -0.79 11.72
N TYR A 69 -3.57 -1.40 10.85
CA TYR A 69 -3.76 -2.86 10.82
C TYR A 69 -2.44 -3.59 10.56
N VAL A 70 -1.64 -3.14 9.59
CA VAL A 70 -0.32 -3.73 9.31
C VAL A 70 0.62 -3.60 10.51
N ALA A 71 0.70 -2.42 11.14
CA ALA A 71 1.57 -2.19 12.28
C ALA A 71 1.21 -3.09 13.47
N THR A 72 -0.08 -3.16 13.81
CA THR A 72 -0.56 -4.05 14.89
C THR A 72 -0.34 -5.52 14.57
N ARG A 73 -0.56 -5.94 13.32
CA ARG A 73 -0.32 -7.32 12.86
C ARG A 73 1.16 -7.69 12.91
N THR A 74 2.05 -6.75 12.59
CA THR A 74 3.51 -6.91 12.65
C THR A 74 3.94 -7.28 14.08
N VAL A 75 3.54 -6.47 15.05
CA VAL A 75 3.86 -6.71 16.47
C VAL A 75 3.22 -8.02 16.94
N GLY A 76 1.95 -8.26 16.59
CA GLY A 76 1.23 -9.47 16.96
C GLY A 76 1.88 -10.76 16.43
N GLU A 77 2.33 -10.78 15.17
CA GLU A 77 3.05 -11.92 14.60
C GLU A 77 4.39 -12.13 15.33
N ALA A 78 5.13 -11.06 15.61
CA ALA A 78 6.43 -11.13 16.26
C ALA A 78 6.37 -11.72 17.68
N VAL A 79 5.45 -11.23 18.52
CA VAL A 79 5.27 -11.76 19.89
C VAL A 79 4.73 -13.19 19.90
N THR A 80 3.91 -13.55 18.91
CA THR A 80 3.37 -14.92 18.79
C THR A 80 4.47 -15.91 18.40
N ARG A 81 5.40 -15.51 17.52
CA ARG A 81 6.51 -16.35 17.04
C ARG A 81 7.70 -16.41 17.99
N LYS A 82 7.89 -15.41 18.84
CA LYS A 82 9.04 -15.29 19.76
C LYS A 82 8.58 -15.20 21.22
N PRO A 83 8.31 -16.34 21.89
CA PRO A 83 7.66 -16.36 23.21
C PRO A 83 8.52 -15.77 24.34
N LYS A 84 9.83 -15.62 24.15
CA LYS A 84 10.71 -14.94 25.13
C LYS A 84 10.34 -13.45 25.30
N ASN A 85 9.64 -12.85 24.33
CA ASN A 85 9.01 -11.53 24.35
C ASN A 85 9.88 -10.35 24.81
N ASP A 86 11.20 -10.50 24.89
CA ASP A 86 12.09 -9.36 25.13
C ASP A 86 12.17 -8.48 23.87
N PHE A 87 12.35 -7.18 24.09
CA PHE A 87 12.32 -6.19 23.01
C PHE A 87 13.33 -6.50 21.90
N ALA A 88 14.55 -6.92 22.26
CA ALA A 88 15.62 -7.16 21.29
C ALA A 88 15.28 -8.36 20.38
N THR A 89 14.77 -9.45 20.95
CA THR A 89 14.34 -10.62 20.17
C THR A 89 13.16 -10.30 19.26
N VAL A 90 12.17 -9.52 19.75
CA VAL A 90 10.99 -9.12 18.96
C VAL A 90 11.40 -8.18 17.82
N SER A 91 12.21 -7.17 18.12
CA SER A 91 12.72 -6.22 17.12
C SER A 91 13.55 -6.94 16.04
N ALA A 92 14.48 -7.80 16.43
CA ALA A 92 15.28 -8.59 15.49
C ALA A 92 14.42 -9.49 14.59
N PHE A 93 13.32 -10.02 15.10
CA PHE A 93 12.38 -10.80 14.29
C PHE A 93 11.60 -9.92 13.30
N ILE A 94 11.11 -8.75 13.73
CA ILE A 94 10.36 -7.82 12.87
C ILE A 94 11.22 -7.38 11.66
N HIS A 95 12.50 -7.10 11.89
CA HIS A 95 13.43 -6.69 10.83
C HIS A 95 14.09 -7.88 10.11
N GLY A 96 13.80 -9.12 10.52
CA GLY A 96 14.36 -10.33 9.94
C GLY A 96 13.60 -10.85 8.72
N PRO A 97 14.23 -11.72 7.91
CA PRO A 97 13.60 -12.32 6.71
C PRO A 97 12.45 -13.29 7.04
N ASP A 98 12.36 -13.72 8.30
CA ASP A 98 11.36 -14.64 8.80
C ASP A 98 9.98 -13.99 8.99
N LEU A 99 9.91 -12.66 9.09
CA LEU A 99 8.63 -11.96 9.16
C LEU A 99 7.89 -12.14 7.82
N GLN A 100 6.67 -12.65 7.88
CA GLN A 100 5.81 -12.80 6.71
C GLN A 100 4.43 -12.23 6.99
N LEU A 101 4.12 -11.08 6.39
CA LEU A 101 2.80 -10.48 6.45
C LEU A 101 2.09 -10.63 5.10
N ALA A 102 0.79 -10.82 5.14
CA ALA A 102 -0.06 -10.88 3.93
C ALA A 102 -1.30 -10.00 4.08
N PRO A 103 -1.17 -8.67 4.23
CA PRO A 103 -2.29 -7.77 4.49
C PRO A 103 -3.04 -7.41 3.19
N PHE A 104 -3.56 -8.44 2.52
CA PHE A 104 -4.52 -8.34 1.40
C PHE A 104 -4.00 -7.68 0.11
N LYS A 105 -2.69 -7.79 -0.19
CA LYS A 105 -2.11 -7.30 -1.47
C LYS A 105 -1.40 -8.37 -2.31
N GLY A 106 -1.72 -9.64 -2.11
CA GLY A 106 -1.36 -10.72 -3.02
C GLY A 106 0.09 -11.19 -3.01
N ILE A 107 0.98 -10.53 -2.28
CA ILE A 107 2.37 -10.96 -2.06
C ILE A 107 2.72 -10.91 -0.58
N LYS A 108 3.78 -11.61 -0.20
CA LYS A 108 4.42 -11.47 1.10
C LYS A 108 4.95 -10.04 1.27
N GLN A 109 4.75 -9.48 2.45
CA GLN A 109 5.22 -8.15 2.84
C GLN A 109 6.07 -8.25 4.10
N GLN A 110 7.14 -7.45 4.13
CA GLN A 110 8.20 -7.49 5.14
C GLN A 110 8.98 -6.17 5.09
N PHE A 111 9.84 -5.91 6.07
CA PHE A 111 10.67 -4.70 6.08
C PHE A 111 11.97 -4.94 5.29
N ARG A 112 12.50 -3.89 4.67
CA ARG A 112 13.81 -3.93 4.01
C ARG A 112 14.93 -3.99 5.05
N PRO A 113 16.00 -4.75 4.79
CA PRO A 113 17.12 -4.83 5.72
C PRO A 113 17.99 -3.55 5.73
N TRP A 114 18.01 -2.74 4.66
CA TRP A 114 18.91 -1.58 4.56
C TRP A 114 18.33 -0.26 5.09
N ASP A 115 17.02 -0.04 4.95
CA ASP A 115 16.36 1.22 5.36
C ASP A 115 15.12 1.00 6.24
N GLY A 116 14.77 -0.26 6.55
CA GLY A 116 13.59 -0.62 7.33
C GLY A 116 12.27 -0.17 6.74
N GLN A 117 12.21 0.21 5.47
CA GLN A 117 10.96 0.55 4.81
C GLN A 117 10.09 -0.70 4.66
N PHE A 118 8.79 -0.53 4.87
CA PHE A 118 7.83 -1.62 4.68
C PHE A 118 7.58 -1.89 3.19
N ARG A 119 7.92 -3.10 2.74
CA ARG A 119 7.77 -3.55 1.35
C ARG A 119 6.33 -3.95 1.09
N GLN A 120 5.65 -3.15 0.27
CA GLN A 120 4.27 -3.41 -0.10
C GLN A 120 3.98 -2.90 -1.52
N PRO A 121 3.06 -3.58 -2.25
CA PRO A 121 2.52 -3.01 -3.46
C PRO A 121 1.71 -1.74 -3.18
N ILE A 122 1.77 -0.79 -4.11
CA ILE A 122 1.02 0.46 -4.06
C ILE A 122 -0.15 0.37 -5.04
N LEU A 123 -1.36 0.70 -4.57
CA LEU A 123 -2.54 0.73 -5.42
C LEU A 123 -2.54 2.02 -6.22
N ILE A 124 -2.77 1.92 -7.52
CA ILE A 124 -3.10 3.07 -8.36
C ILE A 124 -4.61 3.09 -8.50
N ALA A 125 -5.26 4.04 -7.83
CA ALA A 125 -6.70 4.06 -7.69
C ALA A 125 -7.31 5.41 -8.09
N THR A 126 -8.56 5.36 -8.52
CA THR A 126 -9.45 6.52 -8.48
C THR A 126 -10.06 6.64 -7.09
N GLU A 127 -10.89 7.65 -6.87
CA GLU A 127 -11.67 7.79 -5.62
C GLU A 127 -12.54 6.56 -5.29
N LYS A 128 -12.99 5.82 -6.31
CA LYS A 128 -13.94 4.71 -6.14
C LYS A 128 -13.30 3.34 -6.30
N VAL A 129 -12.42 3.19 -7.29
CA VAL A 129 -11.92 1.87 -7.71
C VAL A 129 -10.40 1.88 -7.93
N PRO A 130 -9.69 0.84 -7.48
CA PRO A 130 -8.34 0.55 -7.94
C PRO A 130 -8.33 0.24 -9.43
N VAL A 131 -7.34 0.77 -10.14
CA VAL A 131 -7.14 0.57 -11.58
C VAL A 131 -5.98 -0.37 -11.83
N SER A 132 -4.88 -0.21 -11.10
CA SER A 132 -3.75 -1.13 -11.17
C SER A 132 -2.99 -1.20 -9.84
N VAL A 133 -1.99 -2.08 -9.77
CA VAL A 133 -1.13 -2.25 -8.61
C VAL A 133 0.31 -2.14 -9.09
N SER A 134 1.08 -1.29 -8.42
CA SER A 134 2.49 -1.07 -8.66
C SER A 134 3.35 -1.89 -7.68
N PRO A 135 4.50 -2.41 -8.13
CA PRO A 135 5.04 -2.29 -9.48
C PRO A 135 4.28 -3.15 -10.49
N GLN A 136 4.30 -2.73 -11.75
CA GLN A 136 3.65 -3.41 -12.85
C GLN A 136 4.61 -4.47 -13.37
N LYS A 137 4.07 -5.63 -13.76
CA LYS A 137 4.88 -6.75 -14.27
C LYS A 137 5.74 -6.30 -15.45
N GLY A 138 7.00 -6.73 -15.45
CA GLY A 138 7.94 -6.43 -16.53
C GLY A 138 8.85 -5.23 -16.26
N PHE A 139 8.81 -4.65 -15.06
CA PHE A 139 9.90 -3.78 -14.61
C PHE A 139 11.17 -4.62 -14.44
N PRO A 140 12.31 -4.26 -15.06
CA PRO A 140 13.53 -5.06 -15.01
C PRO A 140 14.18 -4.98 -13.62
N HIS A 141 13.77 -5.87 -12.73
CA HIS A 141 14.37 -6.11 -11.42
C HIS A 141 14.43 -7.63 -11.19
N ALA A 142 15.24 -8.10 -10.24
CA ALA A 142 15.46 -9.53 -10.06
C ALA A 142 14.11 -10.28 -9.92
N SER A 143 13.99 -11.37 -10.67
CA SER A 143 12.79 -12.03 -11.24
C SER A 143 11.71 -12.57 -10.28
N HIS A 144 11.55 -12.03 -9.07
CA HIS A 144 10.52 -12.44 -8.12
C HIS A 144 9.62 -11.25 -7.70
N PRO A 145 8.28 -11.39 -7.63
CA PRO A 145 7.36 -10.28 -7.34
C PRO A 145 7.61 -9.55 -6.01
N GLU A 146 8.19 -10.24 -5.03
CA GLU A 146 8.58 -9.65 -3.74
C GLU A 146 9.89 -8.87 -3.78
N ILE A 147 10.69 -9.07 -4.83
CA ILE A 147 11.89 -8.29 -5.15
C ILE A 147 11.52 -7.16 -6.13
N GLU A 148 10.47 -7.31 -6.94
CA GLU A 148 9.96 -6.21 -7.77
C GLU A 148 9.52 -5.02 -6.91
N VAL A 149 8.91 -5.23 -5.74
CA VAL A 149 8.54 -4.12 -4.82
C VAL A 149 9.74 -3.38 -4.26
N ASP A 150 10.96 -3.91 -4.40
CA ASP A 150 12.17 -3.18 -4.04
C ASP A 150 12.49 -2.03 -5.02
N THR A 151 11.91 -2.06 -6.22
CA THR A 151 11.92 -0.93 -7.17
C THR A 151 11.12 0.28 -6.70
N LEU A 152 10.24 0.11 -5.70
CA LEU A 152 9.45 1.21 -5.15
C LEU A 152 10.23 1.92 -4.04
N GLY A 153 11.00 2.95 -4.39
CA GLY A 153 11.77 3.75 -3.43
C GLY A 153 13.26 3.78 -3.77
N ILE A 154 14.09 4.03 -2.76
CA ILE A 154 15.55 4.05 -2.91
C ILE A 154 16.06 2.61 -2.82
N ASP A 155 16.87 2.22 -3.79
CA ASP A 155 17.44 0.87 -3.87
C ASP A 155 18.59 0.69 -2.86
N GLU A 156 18.91 -0.55 -2.52
CA GLU A 156 19.97 -0.90 -1.56
C GLU A 156 21.34 -0.23 -1.84
N PRO A 157 21.90 -0.26 -3.07
CA PRO A 157 23.20 0.37 -3.35
C PRO A 157 23.17 1.90 -3.28
N GLU A 158 22.00 2.52 -3.40
CA GLU A 158 21.81 3.98 -3.35
C GLU A 158 21.46 4.48 -1.95
N SER A 159 21.08 3.58 -1.03
CA SER A 159 20.69 3.95 0.31
C SER A 159 21.89 4.41 1.16
N ILE A 160 21.77 5.60 1.75
CA ILE A 160 22.69 6.10 2.76
C ILE A 160 22.34 5.64 4.18
N CYS A 161 21.17 5.00 4.34
CA CYS A 161 20.71 4.48 5.63
C CYS A 161 21.48 3.20 6.01
N LYS A 162 21.76 3.03 7.30
CA LYS A 162 22.38 1.81 7.85
C LYS A 162 21.63 1.42 9.13
N MET A 163 20.88 0.34 9.06
CA MET A 163 20.18 -0.27 10.22
C MET A 163 20.99 -1.36 10.88
#